data_AF-A0A915MCM5-F1
#
_entry.id   AF-A0A915MCM5-F1
#
_cell.length_a   1.000
_cell.length_b   1.000
_cell.length_c   1.000
_cell.angle_alpha   90.00
_cell.angle_beta   90.00
_cell.angle_gamma   90.00
#
_symmetry.space_group_name_H-M   'P 1'
#
loop_
_entity.id
_entity.type
_entity.pdbx_description
1 polymer ?
#
loop_
_entity_poly.entity_id
_entity_poly.type
_entity_poly.pdbx_seq_one_letter_code
_entity_poly.pdbx_strand_id
1 'polypeptide(L)' 'MEATAEHKPIQDYPLNPDEMWAEKGDTIVVKSPIDQNGYIRGKNPNLNTEGRFPMYLLKEHLIFDNFSAFFNISI' A
#
# COMPACT_ATOMS: atom_id res chain seq x y z
N MET A 1 1.09 -15.69 -11.85
CA MET A 1 0.40 -14.38 -11.93
C MET A 1 0.52 -13.77 -10.55
N GLU A 2 1.37 -12.76 -10.36
CA GLU A 2 1.44 -12.05 -9.08
C GLU A 2 0.10 -11.32 -8.90
N ALA A 3 -0.59 -11.59 -7.80
CA ALA A 3 -1.85 -10.94 -7.49
C ALA A 3 -1.57 -9.50 -7.07
N THR A 4 -1.67 -8.56 -8.01
CA THR A 4 -1.66 -7.13 -7.70
C THR A 4 -3.03 -6.74 -7.16
N ALA A 5 -3.08 -6.34 -5.90
CA ALA A 5 -4.30 -5.82 -5.28
C ALA A 5 -4.37 -4.30 -5.47
N GLU A 6 -5.55 -3.82 -5.89
CA GLU A 6 -5.84 -2.40 -6.11
C GLU A 6 -6.55 -1.83 -4.88
N HIS A 7 -5.98 -0.80 -4.27
CA HIS A 7 -6.58 -0.17 -3.09
C HIS A 7 -6.66 1.33 -3.18
N LYS A 8 -7.61 1.93 -2.46
CA LYS A 8 -7.90 3.36 -2.54
C LYS A 8 -7.54 4.10 -1.25
N PRO A 9 -6.77 5.20 -1.31
CA PRO A 9 -6.54 6.08 -0.19
C PRO A 9 -7.84 6.71 0.31
N ILE A 10 -8.00 6.81 1.63
CA ILE A 10 -9.14 7.48 2.27
C ILE A 10 -8.97 9.00 2.38
N GLN A 11 -7.73 9.49 2.23
CA GLN A 11 -7.31 10.89 2.24
C GLN A 11 -6.05 11.08 1.41
N ASP A 12 -5.68 12.33 1.17
CA ASP A 12 -4.46 12.70 0.46
C ASP A 12 -3.21 12.41 1.31
N TYR A 13 -2.11 12.04 0.64
CA TYR A 13 -0.84 11.72 1.28
C TYR A 13 0.37 12.32 0.53
N PRO A 14 1.31 12.98 1.23
CA PRO A 14 2.36 13.77 0.59
C PRO A 14 3.53 12.95 0.02
N LEU A 15 4.29 13.62 -0.86
CA LEU A 15 5.50 13.11 -1.48
C LEU A 15 6.70 13.39 -0.56
N ASN A 16 7.04 12.44 0.32
CA ASN A 16 8.37 12.42 0.92
C ASN A 16 9.36 11.70 -0.02
N PRO A 17 10.68 11.91 0.08
CA PRO A 17 11.66 11.28 -0.83
C PRO A 17 11.55 9.76 -0.92
N ASP A 18 11.13 9.10 0.16
CA ASP A 18 10.99 7.64 0.25
C ASP A 18 9.53 7.16 0.11
N GLU A 19 8.57 8.10 0.01
CA GLU A 19 7.14 7.82 0.04
C GLU A 19 6.43 8.30 -1.23
N MET A 20 5.32 7.66 -1.54
CA MET A 20 4.55 7.91 -2.75
C MET A 20 3.40 8.87 -2.45
N TRP A 21 3.25 9.90 -3.27
CA TRP A 21 2.07 10.74 -3.27
C TRP A 21 0.85 9.95 -3.73
N ALA A 22 -0.27 10.13 -3.02
CA ALA A 22 -1.56 9.64 -3.46
C ALA A 22 -2.66 10.63 -3.09
N GLU A 23 -3.63 10.80 -3.98
CA GLU A 23 -4.85 11.55 -3.70
C GLU A 23 -5.94 10.60 -3.18
N LYS A 24 -6.88 11.17 -2.43
CA LYS A 24 -8.05 10.43 -1.97
C LYS A 24 -8.79 9.79 -3.16
N GLY A 25 -8.96 8.47 -3.10
CA GLY A 25 -9.66 7.71 -4.13
C GLY A 25 -8.81 7.25 -5.31
N ASP A 26 -7.52 7.61 -5.36
CA ASP A 26 -6.56 7.05 -6.32
C ASP A 26 -6.48 5.53 -6.23
N THR A 27 -6.07 4.88 -7.31
CA THR A 27 -5.77 3.45 -7.28
C THR A 27 -4.31 3.24 -6.92
N ILE A 28 -4.03 2.55 -5.83
CA ILE A 28 -2.70 2.10 -5.47
C ILE A 28 -2.57 0.62 -5.78
N VAL A 29 -1.62 0.29 -6.66
CA VAL A 29 -1.27 -1.09 -7.01
C VAL A 29 -0.18 -1.54 -6.05
N VAL A 30 -0.50 -2.48 -5.16
CA VAL A 30 0.44 -2.99 -4.15
C VAL A 30 1.37 -4.02 -4.79
N LYS A 31 2.67 -3.78 -4.65
CA LYS A 31 3.74 -4.64 -5.19
C LYS A 31 4.44 -5.47 -4.11
N SER A 32 4.43 -5.02 -2.86
CA SER A 32 5.09 -5.72 -1.77
C SER A 32 4.29 -5.60 -0.47
N PRO A 33 4.38 -6.61 0.42
CA PRO A 33 3.71 -6.61 1.71
C PRO A 33 4.21 -5.47 2.63
N ILE A 34 3.50 -5.33 3.74
CA ILE A 34 3.73 -4.32 4.77
C ILE A 34 5.10 -4.54 5.41
N ASP A 35 5.88 -3.48 5.57
CA ASP A 35 7.12 -3.51 6.36
C ASP A 35 6.84 -3.44 7.87
N GLN A 36 7.89 -3.58 8.70
CA GLN A 36 7.76 -3.53 10.15
C GLN A 36 7.23 -2.19 10.70
N ASN A 37 7.16 -1.16 9.85
CA ASN A 37 6.70 0.18 10.22
C ASN A 37 5.26 0.46 9.73
N GLY A 38 4.58 -0.51 9.11
CA GLY A 38 3.20 -0.33 8.64
C GLY A 38 3.08 0.27 7.24
N TYR A 39 4.16 0.26 6.44
CA TYR A 39 4.15 0.77 5.07
C TYR A 39 4.11 -0.35 4.04
N ILE A 40 3.25 -0.22 3.05
CA ILE A 40 3.31 -1.05 1.85
C ILE A 40 4.22 -0.41 0.80
N ARG A 41 4.72 -1.21 -0.14
CA ARG A 41 5.32 -0.67 -1.37
C ARG A 41 4.34 -0.83 -2.53
N GLY A 42 4.03 0.28 -3.20
CA GLY A 42 3.06 0.29 -4.27
C GLY A 42 3.37 1.32 -5.34
N LYS A 43 2.57 1.29 -6.40
CA LYS A 43 2.61 2.26 -7.50
C LYS A 43 1.25 2.93 -7.64
N ASN A 44 1.25 4.25 -7.78
CA ASN A 44 0.10 5.03 -8.21
C ASN A 44 0.19 5.19 -9.74
N PRO A 45 -0.66 4.51 -10.53
CA PRO A 45 -0.64 4.63 -11.98
C PRO A 45 -1.15 6.00 -12.47
N ASN A 46 -1.98 6.70 -11.69
CA ASN A 46 -2.51 8.02 -12.08
C ASN A 46 -1.39 9.07 -12.13
N LEU A 47 -0.48 9.01 -11.16
CA LEU A 47 0.64 9.95 -11.03
C LEU A 47 1.97 9.36 -11.51
N ASN A 48 1.95 8.09 -11.93
CA ASN A 48 3.12 7.30 -12.30
C ASN A 48 4.24 7.33 -11.25
N THR A 49 3.88 7.45 -9.97
CA THR A 49 4.80 7.44 -8.83
C THR A 49 4.84 6.04 -8.20
N GLU A 50 6.00 5.67 -7.67
CA GLU A 50 6.21 4.42 -6.92
C GLU A 50 6.98 4.73 -5.65
N GLY A 51 6.60 4.09 -4.55
CA GLY A 51 7.25 4.32 -3.26
C GLY A 51 6.55 3.61 -2.11
N ARG A 52 6.92 3.99 -0.90
CA ARG A 52 6.21 3.54 0.31
C ARG A 52 4.90 4.29 0.48
N PHE A 53 3.88 3.60 0.96
CA PHE A 53 2.58 4.19 1.28
C PHE A 53 2.07 3.62 2.60
N PRO A 54 1.59 4.45 3.54
CA PRO A 54 1.10 3.96 4.83
C PRO A 54 -0.18 3.14 4.65
N MET A 55 -0.16 1.90 5.15
CA MET A 55 -1.26 0.95 4.97
C MET A 55 -2.57 1.45 5.58
N TYR A 56 -2.51 2.12 6.73
CA TYR A 56 -3.70 2.61 7.46
C TYR A 56 -4.53 3.62 6.65
N LEU A 57 -3.96 4.22 5.61
CA LEU A 57 -4.67 5.12 4.70
C LEU A 57 -5.42 4.40 3.59
N LEU A 58 -5.26 3.09 3.42
CA LEU A 58 -6.05 2.32 2.49
C LEU A 58 -7.43 2.01 3.08
N LYS A 59 -8.48 2.22 2.30
CA LYS A 59 -9.86 1.91 2.69
C LYS A 59 -10.05 0.45 3.11
N GLU A 60 -9.21 -0.43 2.56
CA GLU A 60 -9.21 -1.87 2.75
C GLU A 60 -8.08 -2.35 3.69
N HIS A 61 -7.53 -1.48 4.55
CA HIS A 61 -6.46 -1.84 5.50
C HIS A 61 -6.79 -3.08 6.36
N LEU A 62 -8.07 -3.35 6.63
CA LEU A 62 -8.53 -4.54 7.36
C LEU A 62 -8.27 -5.87 6.60
N ILE A 63 -8.12 -5.83 5.27
CA ILE A 63 -7.74 -7.00 4.46
C ILE A 63 -6.25 -7.31 4.67
N PHE A 64 -5.45 -6.28 4.94
CA PHE A 64 -4.02 -6.39 5.16
C PHE A 64 -3.62 -6.86 6.56
N ASP A 65 -4.46 -6.65 7.57
CA ASP A 65 -4.27 -7.27 8.89
C ASP A 65 -4.23 -8.81 8.77
N ASN A 66 -4.95 -9.39 7.81
CA ASN A 66 -4.86 -10.80 7.48
C ASN A 66 -3.60 -11.17 6.66
N PHE A 67 -3.02 -10.25 5.88
CA PHE A 67 -1.76 -10.50 5.17
C PHE A 67 -0.58 -10.68 6.14
N SER A 68 -0.55 -9.94 7.25
CA SER A 68 0.39 -10.15 8.35
C SER A 68 0.29 -11.56 8.96
N ALA A 69 -0.91 -12.16 8.95
CA ALA A 69 -1.11 -13.52 9.43
C ALA A 69 -0.54 -14.59 8.47
N PHE A 70 -0.44 -14.30 7.16
CA PHE A 70 0.15 -15.23 6.19
C PHE A 70 1.69 -15.26 6.21
N PHE A 71 2.36 -14.18 6.62
CA PHE A 71 3.81 -14.17 6.81
C PHE A 71 4.27 -14.81 8.13
N ASN A 72 3.36 -15.01 9.09
CA ASN A 72 3.64 -15.73 10.33
C ASN A 72 3.51 -17.26 10.20
N ILE A 73 3.30 -17.79 9.00
CA ILE A 73 3.30 -19.23 8.72
C ILE A 73 4.49 -19.56 7.82
N SER A 74 5.70 -19.40 8.33
CA SER A 74 6.88 -20.05 7.78
C SER A 74 7.92 -20.31 8.87
N ILE A 75 7.84 -21.55 9.38
CA ILE A 75 8.88 -22.41 10.00
C ILE A 75 9.30 -22.06 11.43
#